data_AF-A0A256ZV68-F1
#
_entry.id   AF-A0A256ZV68-F1
#
_cell.length_a   1.000
_cell.length_b   1.000
_cell.length_c   1.000
_cell.angle_alpha   90.00
_cell.angle_beta   90.00
_cell.angle_gamma   90.00
#
_symmetry.space_group_name_H-M   'P 1'
#
loop_
_entity.id
_entity.type
_entity.pdbx_description
1 polymer ?
#
loop_
_entity_poly.entity_id
_entity_poly.type
_entity_poly.pdbx_seq_one_letter_code
_entity_poly.pdbx_strand_id
1 'polypeptide(L)'
;MSVLIIAPWGHPEKWGEANYVIDGFTVKNNCSTIALLTYAIRVKHCEVEDVKVLVIIVDTLSASNIANGVKYKEVIEKASKIAQNKLKEFLDIVEVQIGVSSKELERQFEIFVAPGLGKFGAFTFRGSFDLYYLVFLLKSLSKTYETYKHDFLEIWLDITHGVNYMPVLAFTAMLDSLWALKSCGYNISLKVYNSDPYVGRGKQLNINEMPYTTVPRTIPQPKLGEGPAKILEQPHIILAKGYHSLVENTYFKRLSEGELKNLIVDLWYATYYNYPLILLDYVFRKYKEETVKQLIELANKVPEDILGIVINALYKLRVTNNIVNTKSILRSGTGKYRFKVADIAQFLVVINTVSYMLDKAMNFKKESKPISLKDIEEFARRFNEKYNTLAPKFISREVHSLVKFSKGIKELNKWIRYTKEMAQKISSIEVENGEREKLSKCTYVRYVNEFVNKGVYDRRKDDRNFIAHSGLTYNDIEIMKIS
;
A
#
# COMPACT_ATOMS: atom_id res chain seq x y z
N MET A 1 -10.42 18.40 -7.03
CA MET A 1 -10.44 17.00 -6.51
C MET A 1 -10.18 16.01 -7.65
N SER A 2 -9.48 14.90 -7.41
CA SER A 2 -9.39 13.79 -8.38
C SER A 2 -10.41 12.68 -8.07
N VAL A 3 -10.90 11.98 -9.10
CA VAL A 3 -11.67 10.73 -8.95
C VAL A 3 -11.03 9.61 -9.78
N LEU A 4 -10.87 8.43 -9.18
CA LEU A 4 -10.45 7.21 -9.87
C LEU A 4 -11.56 6.16 -9.80
N ILE A 5 -12.15 5.82 -10.93
CA ILE A 5 -13.09 4.71 -11.05
C ILE A 5 -12.31 3.43 -11.34
N ILE A 6 -12.54 2.36 -10.59
CA ILE A 6 -11.95 1.05 -10.82
C ILE A 6 -13.07 0.03 -10.95
N ALA A 7 -13.04 -0.79 -11.99
CA ALA A 7 -14.13 -1.72 -12.27
C ALA A 7 -13.64 -3.08 -12.78
N PRO A 8 -13.84 -4.17 -12.01
CA PRO A 8 -13.71 -5.52 -12.55
C PRO A 8 -14.80 -5.83 -13.58
N TRP A 9 -14.42 -6.29 -14.76
CA TRP A 9 -15.33 -6.69 -15.84
C TRP A 9 -15.26 -8.19 -16.12
N GLY A 10 -16.41 -8.86 -16.07
CA GLY A 10 -16.63 -10.21 -16.54
C GLY A 10 -16.68 -10.27 -18.07
N HIS A 11 -17.76 -10.81 -18.65
CA HIS A 11 -17.89 -11.01 -20.10
C HIS A 11 -18.74 -9.93 -20.78
N PRO A 12 -18.12 -8.85 -21.30
CA PRO A 12 -18.85 -7.71 -21.87
C PRO A 12 -19.87 -8.05 -22.96
N GLU A 13 -19.52 -8.98 -23.87
CA GLU A 13 -20.38 -9.34 -25.00
C GLU A 13 -21.68 -10.08 -24.58
N LYS A 14 -21.77 -10.54 -23.33
CA LYS A 14 -22.95 -11.24 -22.80
C LYS A 14 -23.91 -10.32 -22.05
N TRP A 15 -23.60 -9.04 -21.90
CA TRP A 15 -24.45 -8.12 -21.19
C TRP A 15 -25.69 -7.76 -22.02
N GLY A 16 -26.85 -7.82 -21.35
CA GLY A 16 -28.12 -7.42 -21.93
C GLY A 16 -28.35 -5.91 -21.82
N GLU A 17 -29.29 -5.42 -22.60
CA GLU A 17 -29.71 -4.01 -22.56
C GLU A 17 -30.54 -3.71 -21.30
N ALA A 18 -30.12 -2.71 -20.53
CA ALA A 18 -30.77 -2.23 -19.33
C ALA A 18 -30.83 -0.69 -19.30
N ASN A 19 -31.75 -0.15 -18.48
CA ASN A 19 -31.83 1.27 -18.19
C ASN A 19 -31.16 1.51 -16.85
N TYR A 20 -29.90 1.95 -16.84
CA TYR A 20 -29.20 2.24 -15.60
C TYR A 20 -29.58 3.60 -15.08
N VAL A 21 -29.85 3.69 -13.78
CA VAL A 21 -30.21 4.92 -13.10
C VAL A 21 -29.22 5.19 -11.99
N ILE A 22 -28.61 6.36 -12.01
CA ILE A 22 -27.88 6.90 -10.86
C ILE A 22 -28.28 8.34 -10.71
N ASP A 23 -28.58 8.77 -9.48
CA ASP A 23 -28.63 10.19 -9.19
C ASP A 23 -29.65 10.99 -10.03
N GLY A 24 -30.70 10.33 -10.53
CA GLY A 24 -31.72 10.89 -11.42
C GLY A 24 -31.36 10.84 -12.91
N PHE A 25 -30.11 10.51 -13.27
CA PHE A 25 -29.70 10.28 -14.65
C PHE A 25 -30.03 8.86 -15.09
N THR A 26 -30.58 8.73 -16.28
CA THR A 26 -30.91 7.43 -16.88
C THR A 26 -30.17 7.26 -18.19
N VAL A 27 -29.45 6.15 -18.34
CA VAL A 27 -28.78 5.77 -19.59
C VAL A 27 -29.20 4.37 -19.96
N LYS A 28 -29.68 4.22 -21.19
CA LYS A 28 -30.03 2.91 -21.75
C LYS A 28 -28.83 2.34 -22.48
N ASN A 29 -28.25 1.25 -21.97
CA ASN A 29 -27.12 0.60 -22.64
C ASN A 29 -27.07 -0.91 -22.40
N ASN A 30 -26.29 -1.63 -23.22
CA ASN A 30 -25.98 -3.07 -23.08
C ASN A 30 -24.50 -3.30 -22.76
N CYS A 31 -23.88 -2.31 -22.12
CA CYS A 31 -22.45 -2.25 -21.89
C CYS A 31 -22.20 -2.15 -20.39
N SER A 32 -21.91 -0.96 -19.89
CA SER A 32 -21.42 -0.77 -18.54
C SER A 32 -22.08 0.39 -17.81
N THR A 33 -22.05 0.31 -16.49
CA THR A 33 -22.35 1.37 -15.53
C THR A 33 -21.30 2.49 -15.50
N ILE A 34 -20.07 2.26 -15.98
CA ILE A 34 -18.93 3.16 -15.75
C ILE A 34 -19.08 4.55 -16.36
N ALA A 35 -19.48 4.71 -17.63
CA ALA A 35 -19.59 6.07 -18.18
C ALA A 35 -20.78 6.84 -17.59
N LEU A 36 -21.82 6.13 -17.11
CA LEU A 36 -22.87 6.79 -16.35
C LEU A 36 -22.31 7.29 -15.01
N LEU A 37 -21.44 6.53 -14.35
CA LEU A 37 -20.69 7.01 -13.17
C LEU A 37 -19.77 8.19 -13.53
N THR A 38 -18.96 8.08 -14.58
CA THR A 38 -18.08 9.17 -15.07
C THR A 38 -18.87 10.44 -15.38
N TYR A 39 -20.04 10.29 -15.99
CA TYR A 39 -20.93 11.41 -16.30
C TYR A 39 -21.58 12.01 -15.05
N ALA A 40 -22.13 11.18 -14.17
CA ALA A 40 -22.75 11.63 -12.93
C ALA A 40 -21.75 12.45 -12.09
N ILE A 41 -20.48 12.01 -12.03
CA ILE A 41 -19.39 12.76 -11.42
C ILE A 41 -19.27 14.14 -12.07
N ARG A 42 -19.08 14.20 -13.39
CA ARG A 42 -18.81 15.46 -14.10
C ARG A 42 -19.94 16.49 -14.01
N VAL A 43 -21.20 16.05 -14.00
CA VAL A 43 -22.33 16.97 -13.98
C VAL A 43 -22.66 17.46 -12.58
N LYS A 44 -22.51 16.62 -11.57
CA LYS A 44 -22.90 16.97 -10.20
C LYS A 44 -21.77 17.52 -9.34
N HIS A 45 -20.53 17.19 -9.67
CA HIS A 45 -19.37 17.55 -8.87
C HIS A 45 -18.49 18.55 -9.61
N CYS A 46 -18.89 19.82 -9.58
CA CYS A 46 -18.13 20.93 -10.17
C CYS A 46 -16.71 21.06 -9.60
N GLU A 47 -16.44 20.48 -8.43
CA GLU A 47 -15.14 20.42 -7.75
C GLU A 47 -14.19 19.32 -8.28
N VAL A 48 -14.66 18.46 -9.19
CA VAL A 48 -13.84 17.39 -9.78
C VAL A 48 -13.08 17.90 -10.99
N GLU A 49 -11.75 17.84 -10.89
CA GLU A 49 -10.82 18.37 -11.89
C GLU A 49 -10.30 17.28 -12.84
N ASP A 50 -10.10 16.06 -12.34
CA ASP A 50 -9.59 14.92 -13.13
C ASP A 50 -10.38 13.65 -12.78
N VAL A 51 -10.86 12.96 -13.82
CA VAL A 51 -11.49 11.64 -13.69
C VAL A 51 -10.67 10.64 -14.51
N LYS A 52 -10.26 9.55 -13.86
CA LYS A 52 -9.59 8.42 -14.50
C LYS A 52 -10.40 7.15 -14.29
N VAL A 53 -10.32 6.23 -15.24
CA VAL A 53 -11.02 4.96 -15.20
C VAL A 53 -10.05 3.83 -15.47
N LEU A 54 -10.03 2.85 -14.58
CA LEU A 54 -9.30 1.59 -14.72
C LEU A 54 -10.28 0.42 -14.80
N VAL A 55 -10.35 -0.20 -15.96
CA VAL A 55 -11.14 -1.41 -16.20
C VAL A 55 -10.22 -2.62 -16.10
N ILE A 56 -10.52 -3.55 -15.19
CA ILE A 56 -9.75 -4.79 -15.02
C ILE A 56 -10.59 -5.97 -15.53
N ILE A 57 -10.22 -6.50 -16.69
CA ILE A 57 -10.83 -7.69 -17.29
C ILE A 57 -10.02 -8.95 -16.96
N VAL A 58 -10.55 -10.11 -17.34
CA VAL A 58 -9.85 -11.39 -17.21
C VAL A 58 -9.46 -11.97 -18.56
N ASP A 59 -8.31 -12.66 -18.61
CA ASP A 59 -7.79 -13.34 -19.81
C ASP A 59 -8.73 -14.40 -20.40
N THR A 60 -9.67 -14.91 -19.59
CA THR A 60 -10.70 -15.89 -19.99
C THR A 60 -11.62 -15.38 -21.09
N LEU A 61 -11.69 -14.08 -21.33
CA LEU A 61 -12.43 -13.50 -22.46
C LEU A 61 -11.88 -13.94 -23.82
N SER A 62 -10.61 -14.30 -23.87
CA SER A 62 -9.99 -14.77 -25.10
C SER A 62 -10.37 -16.21 -25.46
N ALA A 63 -11.09 -16.95 -24.60
CA ALA A 63 -11.31 -18.39 -24.73
C ALA A 63 -11.92 -18.85 -26.06
N SER A 64 -12.80 -18.04 -26.67
CA SER A 64 -13.43 -18.34 -27.96
C SER A 64 -12.49 -18.17 -29.15
N ASN A 65 -11.39 -17.43 -28.98
CA ASN A 65 -10.57 -16.92 -30.08
C ASN A 65 -9.08 -17.26 -29.94
N ILE A 66 -8.68 -18.15 -29.02
CA ILE A 66 -7.28 -18.57 -28.85
C ILE A 66 -7.02 -19.94 -29.47
N ALA A 67 -5.78 -20.17 -29.88
CA ALA A 67 -5.31 -21.44 -30.42
C ALA A 67 -4.32 -22.11 -29.47
N ASN A 68 -4.11 -23.41 -29.62
CA ASN A 68 -3.06 -24.12 -28.90
C ASN A 68 -1.66 -23.67 -29.37
N GLY A 69 -0.66 -23.66 -28.48
CA GLY A 69 0.73 -23.30 -28.80
C GLY A 69 1.05 -21.79 -28.77
N VAL A 70 0.03 -20.92 -28.75
CA VAL A 70 0.23 -19.45 -28.72
C VAL A 70 0.86 -18.99 -27.41
N LYS A 71 1.57 -17.86 -27.46
CA LYS A 71 2.13 -17.22 -26.26
C LYS A 71 1.02 -16.55 -25.45
N TYR A 72 1.18 -16.48 -24.14
CA TYR A 72 0.21 -15.83 -23.26
C TYR A 72 0.00 -14.34 -23.58
N LYS A 73 1.01 -13.66 -24.17
CA LYS A 73 0.85 -12.29 -24.67
C LYS A 73 -0.30 -12.17 -25.67
N GLU A 74 -0.46 -13.13 -26.57
CA GLU A 74 -1.55 -13.14 -27.56
C GLU A 74 -2.93 -13.37 -26.89
N VAL A 75 -2.97 -14.17 -25.82
CA VAL A 75 -4.17 -14.38 -24.99
C VAL A 75 -4.64 -13.05 -24.39
N ILE A 76 -3.71 -12.26 -23.83
CA ILE A 76 -3.98 -10.92 -23.29
C ILE A 76 -4.44 -9.96 -24.40
N GLU A 77 -3.72 -9.91 -25.53
CA GLU A 77 -4.08 -9.03 -26.67
C GLU A 77 -5.50 -9.29 -27.17
N LYS A 78 -5.90 -10.57 -27.27
CA LYS A 78 -7.26 -10.97 -27.67
C LYS A 78 -8.31 -10.57 -26.64
N ALA A 79 -8.07 -10.81 -25.36
CA ALA A 79 -8.99 -10.38 -24.29
C ALA A 79 -9.14 -8.85 -24.26
N SER A 80 -8.04 -8.12 -24.37
CA SER A 80 -8.01 -6.65 -24.40
C SER A 80 -8.82 -6.10 -25.56
N LYS A 81 -8.64 -6.66 -26.76
CA LYS A 81 -9.37 -6.24 -27.96
C LYS A 81 -10.89 -6.38 -27.82
N ILE A 82 -11.37 -7.46 -27.19
CA ILE A 82 -12.80 -7.66 -26.92
C ILE A 82 -13.34 -6.54 -26.03
N ALA A 83 -12.62 -6.22 -24.94
CA ALA A 83 -13.03 -5.16 -24.02
C ALA A 83 -12.94 -3.76 -24.65
N GLN A 84 -11.91 -3.49 -25.45
CA GLN A 84 -11.74 -2.23 -26.19
C GLN A 84 -12.87 -2.00 -27.19
N ASN A 85 -13.25 -3.03 -27.95
CA ASN A 85 -14.39 -2.94 -28.87
C ASN A 85 -15.68 -2.61 -28.12
N LYS A 86 -15.94 -3.30 -27.00
CA LYS A 86 -17.13 -3.02 -26.20
C LYS A 86 -17.11 -1.63 -25.56
N LEU A 87 -15.94 -1.19 -25.09
CA LEU A 87 -15.76 0.16 -24.55
C LEU A 87 -16.06 1.22 -25.63
N LYS A 88 -15.61 1.01 -26.87
CA LYS A 88 -15.90 1.93 -27.97
C LYS A 88 -17.40 2.02 -28.26
N GLU A 89 -18.06 0.88 -28.44
CA GLU A 89 -19.53 0.83 -28.62
C GLU A 89 -20.27 1.59 -27.51
N PHE A 90 -19.76 1.47 -26.28
CA PHE A 90 -20.32 2.14 -25.14
C PHE A 90 -20.14 3.66 -25.16
N LEU A 91 -18.93 4.13 -25.48
CA LEU A 91 -18.64 5.55 -25.57
C LEU A 91 -19.46 6.23 -26.68
N ASP A 92 -19.71 5.53 -27.78
CA ASP A 92 -20.58 6.01 -28.86
C ASP A 92 -22.04 6.19 -28.38
N ILE A 93 -22.58 5.24 -27.59
CA ILE A 93 -23.92 5.35 -27.00
C ILE A 93 -24.01 6.54 -26.04
N VAL A 94 -22.98 6.74 -25.21
CA VAL A 94 -22.91 7.82 -24.23
C VAL A 94 -22.84 9.17 -24.93
N GLU A 95 -22.04 9.31 -25.99
CA GLU A 95 -21.97 10.54 -26.79
C GLU A 95 -23.34 10.90 -27.37
N VAL A 96 -24.08 9.91 -27.89
CA VAL A 96 -25.43 10.13 -28.45
C VAL A 96 -26.46 10.49 -27.39
N GLN A 97 -26.48 9.78 -26.24
CA GLN A 97 -27.52 9.98 -25.22
C GLN A 97 -27.24 11.18 -24.32
N ILE A 98 -25.98 11.54 -24.14
CA ILE A 98 -25.54 12.47 -23.10
C ILE A 98 -24.81 13.70 -23.68
N GLY A 99 -24.35 13.65 -24.93
CA GLY A 99 -23.70 14.78 -25.61
C GLY A 99 -22.25 15.02 -25.19
N VAL A 100 -21.61 14.07 -24.51
CA VAL A 100 -20.18 14.15 -24.13
C VAL A 100 -19.33 13.45 -25.18
N SER A 101 -18.24 14.08 -25.63
CA SER A 101 -17.40 13.51 -26.68
C SER A 101 -16.79 12.16 -26.27
N SER A 102 -17.00 11.14 -27.10
CA SER A 102 -16.43 9.79 -26.91
C SER A 102 -14.90 9.82 -26.82
N LYS A 103 -14.24 10.63 -27.65
CA LYS A 103 -12.77 10.79 -27.66
C LYS A 103 -12.22 11.40 -26.38
N GLU A 104 -12.97 12.32 -25.76
CA GLU A 104 -12.55 12.93 -24.51
C GLU A 104 -12.65 11.91 -23.36
N LEU A 105 -13.73 11.13 -23.35
CA LEU A 105 -13.91 10.05 -22.39
C LEU A 105 -12.86 8.96 -22.59
N GLU A 106 -12.62 8.49 -23.82
CA GLU A 106 -11.68 7.41 -24.12
C GLU A 106 -10.29 7.63 -23.53
N ARG A 107 -9.77 8.86 -23.54
CA ARG A 107 -8.46 9.23 -22.96
C ARG A 107 -8.36 9.02 -21.45
N GLN A 108 -9.48 8.83 -20.76
CA GLN A 108 -9.54 8.59 -19.33
C GLN A 108 -9.54 7.10 -18.98
N PHE A 109 -9.79 6.22 -19.97
CA PHE A 109 -9.90 4.78 -19.76
C PHE A 109 -8.56 4.09 -19.95
N GLU A 110 -8.30 3.16 -19.04
CA GLU A 110 -7.26 2.18 -19.14
C GLU A 110 -7.86 0.78 -18.97
N ILE A 111 -7.58 -0.12 -19.91
CA ILE A 111 -7.97 -1.54 -19.81
C ILE A 111 -6.75 -2.35 -19.42
N PHE A 112 -6.89 -3.15 -18.37
CA PHE A 112 -5.87 -4.07 -17.90
C PHE A 112 -6.39 -5.50 -17.84
N VAL A 113 -5.60 -6.47 -18.30
CA VAL A 113 -5.98 -7.89 -18.33
C VAL A 113 -5.34 -8.63 -17.16
N ALA A 114 -6.16 -9.11 -16.23
CA ALA A 114 -5.75 -9.95 -15.12
C ALA A 114 -5.88 -11.45 -15.47
N PRO A 115 -5.10 -12.34 -14.83
CA PRO A 115 -5.23 -13.77 -15.03
C PRO A 115 -6.52 -14.29 -14.40
N GLY A 116 -7.37 -14.89 -15.22
CA GLY A 116 -8.63 -15.48 -14.84
C GLY A 116 -8.53 -16.98 -14.54
N LEU A 117 -9.67 -17.56 -14.20
CA LEU A 117 -9.79 -18.99 -13.95
C LEU A 117 -11.17 -19.53 -14.34
N GLY A 118 -11.20 -20.77 -14.82
CA GLY A 118 -12.42 -21.45 -15.25
C GLY A 118 -12.25 -22.27 -16.52
N LYS A 119 -13.33 -22.95 -16.93
CA LYS A 119 -13.41 -23.73 -18.17
C LYS A 119 -14.42 -23.06 -19.11
N PHE A 120 -13.99 -22.77 -20.34
CA PHE A 120 -14.76 -22.02 -21.33
C PHE A 120 -14.64 -22.73 -22.67
N GLY A 121 -15.68 -23.49 -23.05
CA GLY A 121 -15.64 -24.35 -24.23
C GLY A 121 -14.51 -25.37 -24.15
N ALA A 122 -13.64 -25.36 -25.16
CA ALA A 122 -12.48 -26.25 -25.26
C ALA A 122 -11.30 -25.84 -24.36
N PHE A 123 -11.27 -24.59 -23.87
CA PHE A 123 -10.13 -24.05 -23.13
C PHE A 123 -10.34 -24.07 -21.61
N THR A 124 -9.26 -24.33 -20.88
CA THR A 124 -9.22 -24.29 -19.42
C THR A 124 -8.16 -23.31 -18.93
N PHE A 125 -8.57 -22.33 -18.13
CA PHE A 125 -7.70 -21.35 -17.50
C PHE A 125 -7.40 -21.81 -16.07
N ARG A 126 -6.19 -22.34 -15.86
CA ARG A 126 -5.69 -22.80 -14.57
C ARG A 126 -4.90 -21.67 -13.90
N GLY A 127 -5.63 -20.78 -13.24
CA GLY A 127 -5.07 -19.69 -12.45
C GLY A 127 -5.06 -19.94 -10.94
N SER A 128 -4.80 -18.87 -10.19
CA SER A 128 -4.95 -18.83 -8.73
C SER A 128 -5.61 -17.51 -8.32
N PHE A 129 -6.48 -17.56 -7.32
CA PHE A 129 -7.09 -16.35 -6.74
C PHE A 129 -6.03 -15.36 -6.26
N ASP A 130 -4.97 -15.89 -5.65
CA ASP A 130 -3.78 -15.16 -5.21
C ASP A 130 -3.18 -14.29 -6.32
N LEU A 131 -3.04 -14.85 -7.54
CA LEU A 131 -2.47 -14.11 -8.66
C LEU A 131 -3.41 -13.01 -9.19
N TYR A 132 -4.71 -13.27 -9.26
CA TYR A 132 -5.69 -12.24 -9.63
C TYR A 132 -5.67 -11.10 -8.61
N TYR A 133 -5.74 -11.42 -7.32
CA TYR A 133 -5.69 -10.44 -6.24
C TYR A 133 -4.39 -9.63 -6.27
N LEU A 134 -3.23 -10.28 -6.46
CA LEU A 134 -1.93 -9.59 -6.57
C LEU A 134 -1.92 -8.57 -7.70
N VAL A 135 -2.34 -9.00 -8.89
CA VAL A 135 -2.35 -8.16 -10.09
C VAL A 135 -3.31 -6.99 -9.91
N PHE A 136 -4.50 -7.23 -9.35
CA PHE A 136 -5.48 -6.19 -9.06
C PHE A 136 -4.92 -5.16 -8.07
N LEU A 137 -4.33 -5.62 -6.96
CA LEU A 137 -3.68 -4.79 -5.94
C LEU A 137 -2.59 -3.91 -6.54
N LEU A 138 -1.62 -4.50 -7.24
CA LEU A 138 -0.48 -3.77 -7.80
C LEU A 138 -0.92 -2.74 -8.84
N LYS A 139 -1.86 -3.12 -9.71
CA LYS A 139 -2.34 -2.21 -10.76
C LYS A 139 -3.16 -1.06 -10.18
N SER A 140 -4.00 -1.35 -9.19
CA SER A 140 -4.79 -0.32 -8.51
C SER A 140 -3.90 0.65 -7.73
N LEU A 141 -2.88 0.15 -7.02
CA LEU A 141 -1.88 1.00 -6.35
C LEU A 141 -1.14 1.92 -7.33
N SER A 142 -0.57 1.36 -8.41
CA SER A 142 0.11 2.14 -9.46
C SER A 142 -0.81 3.22 -10.03
N LYS A 143 -2.06 2.87 -10.37
CA LYS A 143 -3.00 3.83 -10.93
C LYS A 143 -3.43 4.91 -9.93
N THR A 144 -3.52 4.54 -8.65
CA THR A 144 -3.85 5.49 -7.59
C THR A 144 -2.73 6.51 -7.41
N TYR A 145 -1.45 6.09 -7.43
CA TYR A 145 -0.31 7.01 -7.41
C TYR A 145 -0.31 7.96 -8.61
N GLU A 146 -0.57 7.46 -9.83
CA GLU A 146 -0.66 8.27 -11.05
C GLU A 146 -1.78 9.32 -10.98
N THR A 147 -2.91 8.96 -10.36
CA THR A 147 -4.12 9.80 -10.32
C THR A 147 -4.12 10.79 -9.16
N TYR A 148 -3.34 10.53 -8.11
CA TYR A 148 -3.22 11.42 -6.96
C TYR A 148 -2.39 12.66 -7.31
N LYS A 149 -3.05 13.68 -7.87
CA LYS A 149 -2.44 14.96 -8.25
C LYS A 149 -2.81 16.11 -7.30
N HIS A 150 -3.94 15.99 -6.63
CA HIS A 150 -4.47 17.00 -5.70
C HIS A 150 -4.44 16.49 -4.26
N ASP A 151 -4.69 17.38 -3.30
CA ASP A 151 -4.75 17.06 -1.86
C ASP A 151 -5.89 16.11 -1.46
N PHE A 152 -6.70 15.63 -2.41
CA PHE A 152 -7.77 14.66 -2.19
C PHE A 152 -8.07 13.83 -3.44
N LEU A 153 -8.21 12.51 -3.23
CA LEU A 153 -8.61 11.54 -4.25
C LEU A 153 -9.77 10.69 -3.73
N GLU A 154 -10.86 10.65 -4.49
CA GLU A 154 -11.97 9.74 -4.23
C GLU A 154 -11.89 8.53 -5.17
N ILE A 155 -11.91 7.31 -4.62
CA ILE A 155 -11.90 6.08 -5.41
C ILE A 155 -13.31 5.50 -5.47
N TRP A 156 -13.77 5.20 -6.68
CA TRP A 156 -15.09 4.60 -6.94
C TRP A 156 -14.88 3.17 -7.45
N LEU A 157 -15.13 2.17 -6.61
CA LEU A 157 -15.04 0.77 -7.00
C LEU A 157 -16.41 0.29 -7.49
N ASP A 158 -16.55 0.09 -8.80
CA ASP A 158 -17.77 -0.43 -9.42
C ASP A 158 -17.68 -1.94 -9.59
N ILE A 159 -18.38 -2.69 -8.75
CA ILE A 159 -18.37 -4.16 -8.77
C ILE A 159 -19.50 -4.77 -9.61
N THR A 160 -20.35 -3.94 -10.24
CA THR A 160 -21.57 -4.37 -10.96
C THR A 160 -21.33 -5.51 -11.95
N HIS A 161 -20.26 -5.41 -12.73
CA HIS A 161 -19.97 -6.33 -13.83
C HIS A 161 -18.89 -7.35 -13.50
N GLY A 162 -18.39 -7.37 -12.27
CA GLY A 162 -17.47 -8.40 -11.79
C GLY A 162 -18.19 -9.73 -11.64
N VAL A 163 -17.55 -10.83 -12.03
CA VAL A 163 -18.16 -12.17 -11.94
C VAL A 163 -17.46 -13.04 -10.89
N ASN A 164 -18.23 -13.92 -10.24
CA ASN A 164 -17.74 -14.93 -9.30
C ASN A 164 -16.88 -14.32 -8.18
N TYR A 165 -15.58 -14.60 -8.19
CA TYR A 165 -14.60 -14.17 -7.19
C TYR A 165 -14.12 -12.72 -7.38
N MET A 166 -14.35 -12.13 -8.56
CA MET A 166 -13.78 -10.83 -8.92
C MET A 166 -14.23 -9.69 -7.99
N PRO A 167 -15.53 -9.51 -7.67
CA PRO A 167 -15.97 -8.45 -6.76
C PRO A 167 -15.28 -8.50 -5.40
N VAL A 168 -15.22 -9.69 -4.79
CA VAL A 168 -14.66 -9.87 -3.44
C VAL A 168 -13.15 -9.62 -3.43
N LEU A 169 -12.41 -10.16 -4.42
CA LEU A 169 -10.96 -9.95 -4.49
C LEU A 169 -10.60 -8.51 -4.89
N ALA A 170 -11.38 -7.89 -5.77
CA ALA A 170 -11.24 -6.47 -6.12
C ALA A 170 -11.43 -5.58 -4.88
N PHE A 171 -12.52 -5.79 -4.14
CA PHE A 171 -12.78 -5.05 -2.91
C PHE A 171 -11.67 -5.23 -1.87
N THR A 172 -11.22 -6.48 -1.66
CA THR A 172 -10.13 -6.78 -0.73
C THR A 172 -8.83 -6.09 -1.14
N ALA A 173 -8.44 -6.21 -2.41
CA ALA A 173 -7.24 -5.55 -2.95
C ALA A 173 -7.32 -4.02 -2.83
N MET A 174 -8.51 -3.44 -3.00
CA MET A 174 -8.73 -2.01 -2.81
C MET A 174 -8.57 -1.59 -1.34
N LEU A 175 -9.11 -2.36 -0.39
CA LEU A 175 -8.90 -2.07 1.04
C LEU A 175 -7.41 -2.09 1.40
N ASP A 176 -6.67 -3.08 0.91
CA ASP A 176 -5.22 -3.18 1.15
C ASP A 176 -4.45 -2.02 0.51
N SER A 177 -4.84 -1.62 -0.71
CA SER A 177 -4.28 -0.45 -1.41
C SER A 177 -4.51 0.83 -0.59
N LEU A 178 -5.73 1.02 -0.10
CA LEU A 178 -6.12 2.18 0.68
C LEU A 178 -5.40 2.23 2.03
N TRP A 179 -5.18 1.09 2.67
CA TRP A 179 -4.36 1.04 3.88
C TRP A 179 -2.93 1.48 3.61
N ALA A 180 -2.32 1.03 2.51
CA ALA A 180 -0.96 1.43 2.13
C ALA A 180 -0.85 2.94 1.85
N LEU A 181 -1.90 3.54 1.30
CA LEU A 181 -1.89 4.96 0.92
C LEU A 181 -2.29 5.87 2.08
N LYS A 182 -3.34 5.51 2.83
CA LYS A 182 -3.74 6.27 4.02
C LYS A 182 -2.64 6.27 5.08
N SER A 183 -1.87 5.17 5.19
CA SER A 183 -0.70 5.11 6.07
C SER A 183 0.43 6.05 5.65
N CYS A 184 0.40 6.53 4.41
CA CYS A 184 1.28 7.57 3.90
C CYS A 184 0.63 8.96 3.94
N GLY A 185 -0.41 9.14 4.76
CA GLY A 185 -1.10 10.42 4.92
C GLY A 185 -1.85 10.91 3.67
N TYR A 186 -2.03 10.05 2.65
CA TYR A 186 -2.83 10.42 1.49
C TYR A 186 -4.29 10.57 1.93
N ASN A 187 -4.90 11.67 1.52
CA ASN A 187 -6.30 11.95 1.81
C ASN A 187 -7.14 11.26 0.73
N ILE A 188 -7.57 10.02 1.02
CA ILE A 188 -8.29 9.18 0.07
C ILE A 188 -9.60 8.69 0.68
N SER A 189 -10.67 8.65 -0.12
CA SER A 189 -11.96 8.02 0.23
C SER A 189 -12.28 6.87 -0.74
N LEU A 190 -13.14 5.95 -0.30
CA LEU A 190 -13.64 4.85 -1.11
C LEU A 190 -15.15 4.85 -1.10
N LYS A 191 -15.74 4.86 -2.29
CA LYS A 191 -17.15 4.53 -2.54
C LYS A 191 -17.20 3.24 -3.33
N VAL A 192 -18.16 2.38 -2.99
CA VAL A 192 -18.36 1.11 -3.71
C VAL A 192 -19.74 1.15 -4.33
N TYR A 193 -19.82 0.83 -5.61
CA TYR A 193 -21.06 0.86 -6.38
C TYR A 193 -21.38 -0.53 -6.91
N ASN A 194 -22.68 -0.85 -6.95
CA ASN A 194 -23.20 -2.06 -7.57
C ASN A 194 -24.62 -1.82 -8.06
N SER A 195 -24.94 -2.24 -9.28
CA SER A 195 -26.30 -2.13 -9.78
C SER A 195 -27.24 -3.16 -9.16
N ASP A 196 -28.53 -2.87 -9.24
CA ASP A 196 -29.59 -3.87 -9.09
C ASP A 196 -29.32 -5.05 -10.04
N PRO A 197 -29.70 -6.28 -9.65
CA PRO A 197 -29.47 -7.46 -10.48
C PRO A 197 -30.24 -7.38 -11.80
N TYR A 198 -29.57 -7.76 -12.89
CA TYR A 198 -30.22 -7.83 -14.21
C TYR A 198 -31.23 -8.97 -14.26
N VAL A 199 -32.53 -8.62 -14.33
CA VAL A 199 -33.65 -9.57 -14.42
C VAL A 199 -34.31 -9.62 -15.80
N GLY A 200 -33.70 -9.03 -16.82
CA GLY A 200 -34.19 -9.04 -18.20
C GLY A 200 -34.11 -7.69 -18.91
N ARG A 201 -34.43 -7.71 -20.21
CA ARG A 201 -34.22 -6.58 -21.13
C ARG A 201 -35.10 -5.38 -20.77
N GLY A 202 -34.52 -4.18 -20.84
CA GLY A 202 -35.24 -2.91 -20.70
C GLY A 202 -35.73 -2.62 -19.28
N LYS A 203 -35.26 -3.38 -18.29
CA LYS A 203 -35.54 -3.12 -16.88
C LYS A 203 -34.68 -1.97 -16.38
N GLN A 204 -35.28 -1.18 -15.50
CA GLN A 204 -34.58 -0.15 -14.76
C GLN A 204 -33.72 -0.80 -13.68
N LEU A 205 -32.43 -0.50 -13.66
CA LEU A 205 -31.47 -0.97 -12.66
C LEU A 205 -30.83 0.25 -11.99
N ASN A 206 -31.05 0.41 -10.69
CA ASN A 206 -30.40 1.48 -9.96
C ASN A 206 -28.94 1.11 -9.70
N ILE A 207 -28.02 2.06 -9.87
CA ILE A 207 -26.63 1.94 -9.42
C ILE A 207 -26.58 2.45 -7.99
N ASN A 208 -26.37 1.53 -7.06
CA ASN A 208 -26.44 1.82 -5.63
C ASN A 208 -25.03 2.01 -5.06
N GLU A 209 -24.81 3.09 -4.31
CA GLU A 209 -23.66 3.19 -3.41
C GLU A 209 -23.90 2.25 -2.23
N MET A 210 -22.95 1.35 -1.98
CA MET A 210 -23.04 0.38 -0.91
C MET A 210 -22.74 1.04 0.44
N PRO A 211 -23.62 0.89 1.45
CA PRO A 211 -23.41 1.51 2.76
C PRO A 211 -22.20 0.91 3.48
N TYR A 212 -21.54 1.71 4.34
CA TYR A 212 -20.39 1.33 5.20
C TYR A 212 -19.01 1.19 4.53
N THR A 213 -18.70 1.96 3.50
CA THR A 213 -17.36 1.96 2.86
C THR A 213 -16.35 2.91 3.52
N THR A 214 -16.53 3.27 4.81
CA THR A 214 -15.49 4.01 5.53
C THR A 214 -14.30 3.09 5.77
N VAL A 215 -13.23 3.29 5.02
CA VAL A 215 -11.93 2.65 5.27
C VAL A 215 -11.59 2.85 6.75
N PRO A 216 -11.33 1.77 7.52
CA PRO A 216 -10.93 1.90 8.91
C PRO A 216 -9.76 2.88 9.04
N ARG A 217 -9.87 3.84 9.98
CA ARG A 217 -8.78 4.79 10.24
C ARG A 217 -7.51 4.08 10.74
N THR A 218 -7.67 2.92 11.35
CA THR A 218 -6.58 2.12 11.89
C THR A 218 -6.03 1.20 10.82
N ILE A 219 -4.74 1.36 10.51
CA ILE A 219 -3.98 0.41 9.69
C ILE A 219 -4.04 -0.96 10.39
N PRO A 220 -4.30 -2.07 9.67
CA PRO A 220 -4.21 -3.39 10.26
C PRO A 220 -2.83 -3.56 10.86
N GLN A 221 -2.75 -3.82 12.17
CA GLN A 221 -1.47 -4.06 12.80
C GLN A 221 -0.85 -5.31 12.15
N PRO A 222 0.33 -5.17 11.54
CA PRO A 222 1.13 -6.29 11.08
C PRO A 222 1.19 -7.40 12.13
N LYS A 223 1.07 -8.67 11.72
CA LYS A 223 1.32 -9.78 12.64
C LYS A 223 2.80 -9.74 13.07
N LEU A 224 3.03 -9.58 14.38
CA LEU A 224 4.35 -9.69 15.00
C LEU A 224 5.00 -11.03 14.57
N GLY A 225 6.16 -10.95 13.91
CA GLY A 225 6.95 -12.12 13.46
C GLY A 225 7.00 -12.35 11.95
N GLU A 226 6.10 -11.74 11.16
CA GLU A 226 6.10 -11.81 9.69
C GLU A 226 6.53 -10.46 9.08
N GLY A 227 7.54 -9.82 9.66
CA GLY A 227 8.03 -8.51 9.20
C GLY A 227 8.56 -8.53 7.76
N PRO A 228 8.84 -7.34 7.18
CA PRO A 228 9.33 -7.19 5.80
C PRO A 228 10.63 -7.98 5.55
N ALA A 229 11.39 -8.27 6.63
CA ALA A 229 12.61 -9.07 6.59
C ALA A 229 12.46 -10.37 5.80
N LYS A 230 11.35 -11.11 5.94
CA LYS A 230 11.16 -12.39 5.21
C LYS A 230 11.10 -12.17 3.69
N ILE A 231 10.41 -11.13 3.25
CA ILE A 231 10.28 -10.78 1.83
C ILE A 231 11.60 -10.23 1.30
N LEU A 232 12.25 -9.36 2.07
CA LEU A 232 13.57 -8.81 1.74
C LEU A 232 14.67 -9.87 1.78
N GLU A 233 14.54 -10.98 2.51
CA GLU A 233 15.53 -12.07 2.49
C GLU A 233 15.43 -12.92 1.22
N GLN A 234 14.23 -13.02 0.65
CA GLN A 234 13.96 -13.88 -0.49
C GLN A 234 13.00 -13.19 -1.47
N PRO A 235 13.39 -12.09 -2.14
CA PRO A 235 12.48 -11.37 -3.05
C PRO A 235 11.98 -12.27 -4.19
N HIS A 236 12.78 -13.25 -4.61
CA HIS A 236 12.39 -14.25 -5.60
C HIS A 236 11.24 -15.18 -5.15
N ILE A 237 10.86 -15.19 -3.86
CA ILE A 237 9.84 -16.10 -3.30
C ILE A 237 8.45 -15.88 -3.91
N ILE A 238 8.18 -14.68 -4.45
CA ILE A 238 6.95 -14.34 -5.16
C ILE A 238 6.73 -15.28 -6.34
N LEU A 239 7.83 -15.67 -7.01
CA LEU A 239 7.81 -16.43 -8.24
C LEU A 239 8.23 -17.89 -8.04
N ALA A 240 7.75 -18.75 -8.93
CA ALA A 240 8.27 -20.09 -9.09
C ALA A 240 9.74 -20.06 -9.54
N LYS A 241 10.51 -21.10 -9.18
CA LYS A 241 11.97 -21.18 -9.38
C LYS A 241 12.44 -20.84 -10.80
N GLY A 242 11.68 -21.24 -11.82
CA GLY A 242 12.02 -20.96 -13.23
C GLY A 242 11.98 -19.47 -13.63
N TYR A 243 11.48 -18.59 -12.77
CA TYR A 243 11.34 -17.16 -13.05
C TYR A 243 12.19 -16.28 -12.13
N HIS A 244 13.01 -16.86 -11.24
CA HIS A 244 13.80 -16.10 -10.26
C HIS A 244 14.71 -15.05 -10.89
N SER A 245 15.26 -15.31 -12.08
CA SER A 245 16.10 -14.36 -12.80
C SER A 245 15.41 -13.05 -13.20
N LEU A 246 14.06 -13.03 -13.24
CA LEU A 246 13.31 -11.79 -13.49
C LEU A 246 13.44 -10.77 -12.36
N VAL A 247 13.90 -11.20 -11.18
CA VAL A 247 14.04 -10.33 -10.00
C VAL A 247 15.42 -9.66 -9.93
N GLU A 248 16.46 -10.21 -10.55
CA GLU A 248 17.85 -9.80 -10.27
C GLU A 248 18.19 -8.34 -10.60
N ASN A 249 17.46 -7.69 -11.52
CA ASN A 249 17.72 -6.31 -11.96
C ASN A 249 16.56 -5.36 -11.63
N THR A 250 15.90 -5.58 -10.50
CA THR A 250 14.65 -4.90 -10.13
C THR A 250 14.85 -3.96 -8.95
N TYR A 251 14.04 -2.92 -8.84
CA TYR A 251 14.02 -2.05 -7.67
C TYR A 251 13.68 -2.84 -6.40
N PHE A 252 12.80 -3.83 -6.54
CA PHE A 252 12.44 -4.74 -5.47
C PHE A 252 13.65 -5.54 -4.95
N LYS A 253 14.52 -6.02 -5.85
CA LYS A 253 15.79 -6.64 -5.46
C LYS A 253 16.74 -5.65 -4.81
N ARG A 254 16.87 -4.43 -5.31
CA ARG A 254 17.75 -3.42 -4.69
C ARG A 254 17.36 -3.11 -3.24
N LEU A 255 16.07 -3.13 -2.90
CA LEU A 255 15.61 -2.97 -1.51
C LEU A 255 16.04 -4.13 -0.59
N SER A 256 16.32 -5.31 -1.14
CA SER A 256 16.78 -6.47 -0.38
C SER A 256 18.28 -6.46 -0.07
N GLU A 257 19.02 -5.45 -0.53
CA GLU A 257 20.48 -5.45 -0.50
C GLU A 257 21.07 -4.43 0.49
N GLY A 258 22.22 -4.80 1.05
CA GLY A 258 23.10 -3.89 1.81
C GLY A 258 22.40 -3.10 2.92
N GLU A 259 22.68 -1.80 2.94
CA GLU A 259 22.16 -0.87 3.95
C GLU A 259 20.66 -0.63 3.83
N LEU A 260 20.09 -0.68 2.62
CA LEU A 260 18.66 -0.45 2.39
C LEU A 260 17.80 -1.47 3.11
N LYS A 261 18.16 -2.76 3.03
CA LYS A 261 17.45 -3.82 3.76
C LYS A 261 17.42 -3.53 5.26
N ASN A 262 18.56 -3.18 5.83
CA ASN A 262 18.67 -2.90 7.27
C ASN A 262 17.85 -1.65 7.64
N LEU A 263 17.91 -0.61 6.82
CA LEU A 263 17.14 0.62 7.00
C LEU A 263 15.64 0.33 7.01
N ILE A 264 15.13 -0.47 6.06
CA ILE A 264 13.71 -0.85 6.01
C ILE A 264 13.28 -1.61 7.27
N VAL A 265 14.12 -2.54 7.74
CA VAL A 265 13.83 -3.32 8.95
C VAL A 265 13.79 -2.42 10.20
N ASP A 266 14.75 -1.52 10.36
CA ASP A 266 14.78 -0.58 11.50
C ASP A 266 13.56 0.34 11.48
N LEU A 267 13.25 0.91 10.32
CA LEU A 267 12.13 1.82 10.16
C LEU A 267 10.78 1.13 10.32
N TRP A 268 10.70 -0.13 9.90
CA TRP A 268 9.53 -0.95 10.14
C TRP A 268 9.24 -1.05 11.63
N TYR A 269 10.23 -1.41 12.44
CA TYR A 269 10.06 -1.48 13.89
C TYR A 269 9.75 -0.10 14.48
N ALA A 270 10.44 0.95 14.02
CA ALA A 270 10.19 2.31 14.47
C ALA A 270 8.74 2.74 14.21
N THR A 271 8.23 2.44 13.02
CA THR A 271 6.86 2.79 12.61
C THR A 271 5.84 1.92 13.33
N TYR A 272 6.06 0.61 13.40
CA TYR A 272 5.15 -0.36 14.03
C TYR A 272 4.88 -0.04 15.50
N TYR A 273 5.95 0.27 16.24
CA TYR A 273 5.87 0.57 17.66
C TYR A 273 5.72 2.06 17.98
N ASN A 274 5.69 2.94 16.96
CA ASN A 274 5.66 4.40 17.09
C ASN A 274 6.85 4.96 17.91
N TYR A 275 8.07 4.71 17.47
CA TYR A 275 9.30 5.29 18.02
C TYR A 275 9.76 6.53 17.23
N PRO A 276 9.20 7.73 17.49
CA PRO A 276 9.56 8.96 16.80
C PRO A 276 11.05 9.31 16.94
N LEU A 277 11.70 9.01 18.07
CA LEU A 277 13.13 9.31 18.24
C LEU A 277 14.01 8.48 17.29
N ILE A 278 13.62 7.25 16.98
CA ILE A 278 14.34 6.44 15.98
C ILE A 278 14.25 7.11 14.59
N LEU A 279 13.04 7.58 14.22
CA LEU A 279 12.80 8.26 12.95
C LEU A 279 13.52 9.60 12.85
N LEU A 280 13.58 10.36 13.94
CA LEU A 280 14.13 11.73 13.95
C LEU A 280 15.65 11.81 14.14
N ASP A 281 16.26 10.84 14.83
CA ASP A 281 17.70 10.89 15.17
C ASP A 281 18.47 9.64 14.74
N TYR A 282 18.09 8.45 15.24
CA TYR A 282 18.85 7.20 15.03
C TYR A 282 19.15 6.92 13.56
N VAL A 283 18.12 6.99 12.72
CA VAL A 283 18.23 6.66 11.29
C VAL A 283 19.24 7.56 10.59
N PHE A 284 19.20 8.86 10.84
CA PHE A 284 20.09 9.83 10.20
C PHE A 284 21.52 9.81 10.74
N ARG A 285 21.77 9.14 11.87
CA ARG A 285 23.12 8.89 12.39
C ARG A 285 23.70 7.59 11.84
N LYS A 286 22.86 6.55 11.75
CA LYS A 286 23.27 5.22 11.34
C LYS A 286 23.43 5.10 9.82
N TYR A 287 22.59 5.78 9.07
CA TYR A 287 22.52 5.67 7.61
C TYR A 287 22.90 6.97 6.93
N LYS A 288 23.57 6.86 5.78
CA LYS A 288 23.87 8.01 4.93
C LYS A 288 22.57 8.62 4.41
N GLU A 289 22.55 9.94 4.27
CA GLU A 289 21.39 10.66 3.70
C GLU A 289 21.03 10.13 2.30
N GLU A 290 22.04 9.78 1.50
CA GLU A 290 21.85 9.17 0.17
C GLU A 290 21.09 7.84 0.25
N THR A 291 21.39 6.99 1.22
CA THR A 291 20.68 5.72 1.44
C THR A 291 19.21 5.97 1.78
N VAL A 292 18.93 7.00 2.57
CA VAL A 292 17.56 7.40 2.93
C VAL A 292 16.79 7.93 1.71
N LYS A 293 17.40 8.83 0.94
CA LYS A 293 16.82 9.36 -0.30
C LYS A 293 16.54 8.25 -1.31
N GLN A 294 17.49 7.32 -1.45
CA GLN A 294 17.34 6.17 -2.33
C GLN A 294 16.16 5.29 -1.91
N LEU A 295 15.95 5.04 -0.61
CA LEU A 295 14.77 4.30 -0.15
C LEU A 295 13.46 5.00 -0.53
N ILE A 296 13.39 6.33 -0.32
CA ILE A 296 12.20 7.12 -0.66
C ILE A 296 11.90 7.04 -2.16
N GLU A 297 12.91 7.19 -3.01
CA GLU A 297 12.77 7.10 -4.47
C GLU A 297 12.32 5.70 -4.93
N LEU A 298 12.89 4.65 -4.34
CA LEU A 298 12.60 3.28 -4.72
C LEU A 298 11.21 2.82 -4.29
N ALA A 299 10.74 3.21 -3.10
CA ALA A 299 9.49 2.73 -2.51
C ALA A 299 8.27 2.90 -3.45
N ASN A 300 8.17 4.04 -4.12
CA ASN A 300 7.06 4.34 -5.03
C ASN A 300 7.12 3.53 -6.34
N LYS A 301 8.31 3.03 -6.71
CA LYS A 301 8.52 2.25 -7.95
C LYS A 301 8.28 0.75 -7.74
N VAL A 302 8.29 0.27 -6.50
CA VAL A 302 8.15 -1.16 -6.16
C VAL A 302 6.86 -1.79 -6.70
N PRO A 303 5.66 -1.18 -6.58
CA PRO A 303 4.44 -1.82 -7.08
C PRO A 303 4.49 -2.09 -8.58
N GLU A 304 4.95 -1.13 -9.37
CA GLU A 304 5.08 -1.25 -10.83
C GLU A 304 6.15 -2.27 -11.22
N ASP A 305 7.26 -2.28 -10.49
CA ASP A 305 8.35 -3.23 -10.69
C ASP A 305 7.91 -4.67 -10.41
N ILE A 306 7.21 -4.93 -9.29
CA ILE A 306 6.62 -6.24 -9.00
C ILE A 306 5.58 -6.62 -10.06
N LEU A 307 4.75 -5.68 -10.51
CA LEU A 307 3.78 -5.95 -11.58
C LEU A 307 4.49 -6.34 -12.88
N GLY A 308 5.54 -5.61 -13.25
CA GLY A 308 6.37 -5.89 -14.41
C GLY A 308 7.01 -7.28 -14.35
N ILE A 309 7.54 -7.68 -13.19
CA ILE A 309 8.07 -9.03 -12.95
C ILE A 309 7.00 -10.09 -13.20
N VAL A 310 5.80 -9.91 -12.64
CA VAL A 310 4.67 -10.86 -12.79
C VAL A 310 4.21 -10.95 -14.25
N ILE A 311 4.07 -9.83 -14.94
CA ILE A 311 3.67 -9.78 -16.36
C ILE A 311 4.73 -10.42 -17.26
N ASN A 312 6.01 -10.16 -17.01
CA ASN A 312 7.10 -10.79 -17.75
C ASN A 312 7.15 -12.30 -17.54
N ALA A 313 6.82 -12.78 -16.32
CA ALA A 313 6.71 -14.20 -16.05
C ALA A 313 5.52 -14.81 -16.82
N LEU A 314 4.36 -14.14 -16.82
CA LEU A 314 3.19 -14.54 -17.58
C LEU A 314 3.46 -14.63 -19.09
N TYR A 315 4.17 -13.66 -19.67
CA TYR A 315 4.50 -13.66 -21.11
C TYR A 315 5.41 -14.80 -21.56
N LYS A 316 6.10 -15.48 -20.64
CA LYS A 316 6.88 -16.68 -20.93
C LYS A 316 6.00 -17.93 -21.09
N LEU A 317 4.73 -17.88 -20.68
CA LEU A 317 3.80 -19.01 -20.80
C LEU A 317 3.32 -19.21 -22.23
N ARG A 318 2.94 -20.46 -22.51
CA ARG A 318 2.24 -20.86 -23.74
C ARG A 318 0.99 -21.64 -23.40
N VAL A 319 0.00 -21.56 -24.29
CA VAL A 319 -1.19 -22.41 -24.24
C VAL A 319 -0.79 -23.82 -24.66
N THR A 320 -1.07 -24.83 -23.83
CA THR A 320 -0.74 -26.24 -24.12
C THR A 320 -1.93 -27.14 -23.82
N ASN A 321 -2.29 -28.01 -24.76
CA ASN A 321 -3.46 -28.89 -24.64
C ASN A 321 -4.74 -28.13 -24.26
N ASN A 322 -4.94 -26.96 -24.87
CA ASN A 322 -6.03 -26.03 -24.55
C ASN A 322 -6.05 -25.56 -23.08
N ILE A 323 -4.91 -25.59 -22.39
CA ILE A 323 -4.75 -25.12 -21.01
C ILE A 323 -3.89 -23.87 -20.99
N VAL A 324 -4.41 -22.83 -20.35
CA VAL A 324 -3.68 -21.61 -19.98
C VAL A 324 -3.31 -21.72 -18.50
N ASN A 325 -2.05 -22.03 -18.18
CA ASN A 325 -1.62 -22.37 -16.82
C ASN A 325 -0.86 -21.24 -16.11
N THR A 326 -1.57 -20.18 -15.72
CA THR A 326 -1.01 -19.03 -14.99
C THR A 326 -0.68 -19.35 -13.53
N LYS A 327 -1.25 -20.41 -12.95
CA LYS A 327 -0.93 -20.90 -11.60
C LYS A 327 0.55 -21.24 -11.42
N SER A 328 1.24 -21.62 -12.51
CA SER A 328 2.66 -21.97 -12.49
C SER A 328 3.61 -20.80 -12.22
N ILE A 329 3.12 -19.55 -12.28
CA ILE A 329 3.94 -18.35 -12.04
C ILE A 329 4.26 -18.17 -10.56
N LEU A 330 3.27 -18.39 -9.68
CA LEU A 330 3.45 -18.23 -8.25
C LEU A 330 4.04 -19.50 -7.63
N ARG A 331 4.87 -19.31 -6.59
CA ARG A 331 5.41 -20.43 -5.82
C ARG A 331 4.29 -21.13 -5.05
N SER A 332 4.00 -22.39 -5.38
CA SER A 332 3.06 -23.21 -4.59
C SER A 332 3.68 -23.59 -3.24
N GLY A 333 3.11 -23.11 -2.14
CA GLY A 333 3.61 -23.37 -0.80
C GLY A 333 3.23 -24.75 -0.27
N THR A 334 4.12 -25.74 -0.40
CA THR A 334 4.02 -27.03 0.32
C THR A 334 5.12 -27.20 1.38
N GLY A 335 5.94 -26.18 1.63
CA GLY A 335 7.04 -26.22 2.61
C GLY A 335 6.83 -25.31 3.82
N LYS A 336 7.75 -25.42 4.79
CA LYS A 336 7.84 -24.59 6.02
C LYS A 336 7.82 -23.08 5.75
N TYR A 337 8.18 -22.67 4.53
CA TYR A 337 8.14 -21.30 4.04
C TYR A 337 6.98 -21.10 3.07
N ARG A 338 5.74 -21.16 3.57
CA ARG A 338 4.57 -20.79 2.77
C ARG A 338 4.59 -19.27 2.59
N PHE A 339 4.74 -18.86 1.35
CA PHE A 339 4.56 -17.49 0.93
C PHE A 339 3.08 -17.26 0.66
N LYS A 340 2.55 -16.14 1.15
CA LYS A 340 1.17 -15.73 0.86
C LYS A 340 1.23 -14.40 0.13
N VAL A 341 0.36 -14.20 -0.84
CA VAL A 341 0.27 -12.91 -1.54
C VAL A 341 -0.13 -11.78 -0.58
N ALA A 342 -0.87 -12.08 0.48
CA ALA A 342 -1.11 -11.17 1.59
C ALA A 342 0.19 -10.61 2.21
N ASP A 343 1.30 -11.38 2.21
CA ASP A 343 2.59 -10.92 2.68
C ASP A 343 3.12 -9.77 1.78
N ILE A 344 2.87 -9.81 0.46
CA ILE A 344 3.24 -8.71 -0.47
C ILE A 344 2.43 -7.47 -0.16
N ALA A 345 1.11 -7.62 0.00
CA ALA A 345 0.23 -6.49 0.31
C ALA A 345 0.71 -5.79 1.58
N GLN A 346 0.99 -6.58 2.62
CA GLN A 346 1.55 -6.07 3.86
C GLN A 346 2.91 -5.41 3.64
N PHE A 347 3.82 -6.01 2.87
CA PHE A 347 5.11 -5.40 2.53
C PHE A 347 4.97 -4.07 1.79
N LEU A 348 4.02 -3.95 0.87
CA LEU A 348 3.73 -2.71 0.17
C LEU A 348 3.19 -1.63 1.13
N VAL A 349 2.34 -2.01 2.08
CA VAL A 349 1.93 -1.11 3.17
C VAL A 349 3.16 -0.66 3.96
N VAL A 350 4.05 -1.58 4.34
CA VAL A 350 5.27 -1.28 5.11
C VAL A 350 6.14 -0.27 4.38
N ILE A 351 6.53 -0.60 3.14
CA ILE A 351 7.56 0.16 2.42
C ILE A 351 7.09 1.58 2.13
N ASN A 352 5.81 1.76 1.79
CA ASN A 352 5.23 3.07 1.55
C ASN A 352 5.13 3.85 2.86
N THR A 353 4.62 3.24 3.94
CA THR A 353 4.51 3.93 5.24
C THR A 353 5.87 4.39 5.74
N VAL A 354 6.86 3.51 5.66
CA VAL A 354 8.23 3.79 6.07
C VAL A 354 8.84 4.92 5.23
N SER A 355 8.68 4.88 3.90
CA SER A 355 9.13 5.92 2.98
C SER A 355 8.50 7.28 3.32
N TYR A 356 7.19 7.30 3.57
CA TYR A 356 6.49 8.52 3.96
C TYR A 356 7.00 9.08 5.29
N MET A 357 7.13 8.24 6.32
CA MET A 357 7.60 8.68 7.63
C MET A 357 9.03 9.23 7.56
N LEU A 358 9.88 8.65 6.72
CA LEU A 358 11.21 9.17 6.42
C LEU A 358 11.18 10.53 5.75
N ASP A 359 10.38 10.69 4.70
CA ASP A 359 10.22 11.98 4.01
C ASP A 359 9.79 13.07 5.00
N LYS A 360 8.84 12.76 5.90
CA LYS A 360 8.43 13.71 6.94
C LYS A 360 9.53 13.96 7.96
N ALA A 361 10.27 12.95 8.40
CA ALA A 361 11.38 13.13 9.34
C ALA A 361 12.51 13.97 8.73
N MET A 362 12.84 13.77 7.44
CA MET A 362 13.82 14.57 6.70
C MET A 362 13.41 16.04 6.63
N ASN A 363 12.16 16.31 6.26
CA ASN A 363 11.65 17.69 6.15
C ASN A 363 11.46 18.36 7.52
N PHE A 364 11.21 17.56 8.57
CA PHE A 364 11.11 18.03 9.94
C PHE A 364 12.48 18.44 10.50
N LYS A 365 13.53 17.69 10.15
CA LYS A 365 14.91 17.93 10.59
C LYS A 365 15.59 18.98 9.70
N LYS A 366 15.30 20.26 9.93
CA LYS A 366 15.96 21.35 9.19
C LYS A 366 17.40 21.64 9.61
N GLU A 367 17.85 21.18 10.79
CA GLU A 367 19.21 21.45 11.30
C GLU A 367 19.77 20.26 12.12
N SER A 368 21.09 20.10 12.13
CA SER A 368 21.86 19.09 12.88
C SER A 368 21.87 19.32 14.40
N LYS A 369 20.72 19.69 14.97
CA LYS A 369 20.56 19.93 16.41
C LYS A 369 20.02 18.67 17.10
N PRO A 370 20.34 18.49 18.40
CA PRO A 370 19.62 17.54 19.24
C PRO A 370 18.10 17.70 19.12
N ILE A 371 17.35 16.60 19.24
CA ILE A 371 15.89 16.62 19.12
C ILE A 371 15.29 16.98 20.48
N SER A 372 14.45 18.01 20.56
CA SER A 372 13.76 18.32 21.81
C SER A 372 12.65 17.32 22.10
N LEU A 373 12.27 17.13 23.36
CA LEU A 373 11.09 16.31 23.67
C LEU A 373 9.81 16.88 23.07
N LYS A 374 9.72 18.22 22.95
CA LYS A 374 8.63 18.89 22.24
C LYS A 374 8.59 18.53 20.75
N ASP A 375 9.74 18.43 20.10
CA ASP A 375 9.84 18.01 18.69
C ASP A 375 9.36 16.56 18.51
N ILE A 376 9.71 15.67 19.44
CA ILE A 376 9.21 14.29 19.48
C ILE A 376 7.69 14.28 19.61
N GLU A 377 7.14 15.01 20.59
CA GLU A 377 5.68 15.10 20.80
C GLU A 377 4.98 15.68 19.57
N GLU A 378 5.53 16.74 18.99
CA GLU A 378 4.96 17.41 17.83
C GLU A 378 5.01 16.54 16.58
N PHE A 379 6.14 15.91 16.28
CA PHE A 379 6.26 14.98 15.16
C PHE A 379 5.26 13.83 15.32
N ALA A 380 5.21 13.25 16.52
CA ALA A 380 4.37 12.10 16.76
C ALA A 380 2.86 12.45 16.75
N ARG A 381 2.48 13.64 17.25
CA ARG A 381 1.11 14.18 17.12
C ARG A 381 0.72 14.47 15.67
N ARG A 382 1.63 15.07 14.89
CA ARG A 382 1.37 15.43 13.49
C ARG A 382 1.30 14.22 12.57
N PHE A 383 2.13 13.21 12.82
CA PHE A 383 2.33 12.08 11.94
C PHE A 383 1.89 10.75 12.59
N ASN A 384 2.46 10.31 13.70
CA ASN A 384 2.17 8.99 14.30
C ASN A 384 0.71 8.79 14.75
N GLU A 385 0.07 9.81 15.34
CA GLU A 385 -1.32 9.70 15.84
C GLU A 385 -2.35 9.45 14.72
N LYS A 386 -2.03 9.83 13.48
CA LYS A 386 -2.88 9.54 12.32
C LYS A 386 -2.94 8.05 12.00
N TYR A 387 -1.94 7.28 12.42
CA TYR A 387 -1.74 5.89 12.01
C TYR A 387 -2.10 4.88 13.09
N ASN A 388 -1.96 5.29 14.36
CA ASN A 388 -2.14 4.39 15.47
C ASN A 388 -2.82 5.11 16.63
N THR A 389 -4.04 4.69 16.98
CA THR A 389 -4.80 5.23 18.11
C THR A 389 -4.13 4.97 19.47
N LEU A 390 -3.16 4.05 19.52
CA LEU A 390 -2.30 3.82 20.69
C LEU A 390 -1.05 4.69 20.69
N ALA A 391 -0.70 5.36 19.58
CA ALA A 391 0.45 6.25 19.51
C ALA A 391 0.43 7.31 20.63
N PRO A 392 -0.68 8.04 20.91
CA PRO A 392 -0.68 9.02 21.99
C PRO A 392 -0.26 8.44 23.35
N LYS A 393 -0.75 7.23 23.67
CA LYS A 393 -0.39 6.52 24.91
C LYS A 393 1.08 6.11 24.91
N PHE A 394 1.61 5.67 23.77
CA PHE A 394 2.99 5.26 23.62
C PHE A 394 3.94 6.45 23.75
N ILE A 395 3.70 7.50 22.98
CA ILE A 395 4.44 8.76 23.00
C ILE A 395 4.43 9.35 24.40
N SER A 396 3.27 9.40 25.06
CA SER A 396 3.19 9.92 26.42
C SER A 396 4.02 9.08 27.39
N ARG A 397 4.14 7.76 27.21
CA ARG A 397 4.99 6.92 28.07
C ARG A 397 6.47 7.13 27.78
N GLU A 398 6.86 7.22 26.52
CA GLU A 398 8.24 7.47 26.09
C GLU A 398 8.71 8.84 26.62
N VAL A 399 7.94 9.89 26.36
CA VAL A 399 8.26 11.24 26.83
C VAL A 399 8.24 11.32 28.35
N HIS A 400 7.24 10.74 29.01
CA HIS A 400 7.20 10.70 30.48
C HIS A 400 8.44 10.01 31.08
N SER A 401 8.87 8.91 30.47
CA SER A 401 10.10 8.22 30.89
C SER A 401 11.30 9.14 30.72
N LEU A 402 11.49 9.75 29.54
CA LEU A 402 12.61 10.66 29.27
C LEU A 402 12.62 11.89 30.20
N VAL A 403 11.44 12.42 30.56
CA VAL A 403 11.31 13.51 31.53
C VAL A 403 11.70 13.06 32.94
N LYS A 404 11.23 11.89 33.40
CA LYS A 404 11.67 11.31 34.69
C LYS A 404 13.19 11.14 34.74
N PHE A 405 13.78 10.64 33.65
CA PHE A 405 15.23 10.51 33.52
C PHE A 405 15.93 11.87 33.63
N SER A 406 15.45 12.88 32.91
CA SER A 406 16.00 14.23 32.95
C SER A 406 15.95 14.84 34.36
N LYS A 407 14.84 14.64 35.10
CA LYS A 407 14.69 15.07 36.48
C LYS A 407 15.65 14.33 37.43
N GLY A 408 15.76 13.01 37.32
CA GLY A 408 16.68 12.22 38.14
C GLY A 408 18.15 12.59 37.93
N ILE A 409 18.56 12.86 36.68
CA ILE A 409 19.93 13.32 36.39
C ILE A 409 20.20 14.68 37.07
N LYS A 410 19.22 15.59 37.05
CA LYS A 410 19.31 16.90 37.71
C LYS A 410 19.46 16.75 39.23
N GLU A 411 18.69 15.87 39.86
CA GLU A 411 18.75 15.62 41.30
C GLU A 411 20.05 14.94 41.74
N LEU A 412 20.64 14.11 40.87
CA LEU A 412 21.89 13.39 41.15
C LEU A 412 23.16 14.20 40.88
N ASN A 413 23.06 15.36 40.20
CA ASN A 413 24.13 16.32 39.95
C ASN A 413 25.44 15.68 39.42
N LYS A 414 25.33 14.58 38.65
CA LYS A 414 26.45 13.76 38.16
C LYS A 414 26.18 13.27 36.74
N TRP A 415 27.22 13.26 35.89
CA TRP A 415 27.27 12.47 34.65
C TRP A 415 27.47 11.00 35.04
N ILE A 416 26.49 10.12 34.77
CA ILE A 416 26.57 8.71 35.18
C ILE A 416 26.16 7.79 34.03
N ARG A 417 27.00 6.78 33.76
CA ARG A 417 26.68 5.64 32.91
C ARG A 417 25.61 4.80 33.62
N TYR A 418 24.47 4.64 32.99
CA TYR A 418 23.27 4.01 33.55
C TYR A 418 23.55 2.67 34.27
N THR A 419 23.03 2.51 35.49
CA THR A 419 23.04 1.24 36.25
C THR A 419 21.62 0.78 36.57
N LYS A 420 21.43 -0.52 36.80
CA LYS A 420 20.13 -1.11 37.15
C LYS A 420 19.51 -0.52 38.43
N GLU A 421 20.34 -0.05 39.36
CA GLU A 421 19.93 0.64 40.58
C GLU A 421 19.40 2.07 40.30
N MET A 422 19.95 2.73 39.28
CA MET A 422 19.50 4.05 38.85
C MET A 422 18.12 3.98 38.21
N ALA A 423 17.83 2.91 37.47
CA ALA A 423 16.52 2.63 36.91
C ALA A 423 15.42 2.55 37.99
N GLN A 424 15.72 1.89 39.12
CA GLN A 424 14.81 1.78 40.26
C GLN A 424 14.59 3.12 40.96
N LYS A 425 15.64 3.93 41.12
CA LYS A 425 15.49 5.28 41.70
C LYS A 425 14.70 6.23 40.81
N ILE A 426 14.87 6.13 39.49
CA ILE A 426 14.19 6.99 38.52
C ILE A 426 12.73 6.59 38.33
N SER A 427 12.40 5.30 38.43
CA SER A 427 11.01 4.85 38.33
C SER A 427 10.14 5.41 39.47
N SER A 428 10.71 5.64 40.66
CA SER A 428 10.04 6.26 41.80
C SER A 428 9.89 7.78 41.74
N ILE A 429 10.52 8.47 40.78
CA ILE A 429 10.43 9.94 40.68
C ILE A 429 9.05 10.31 40.12
N GLU A 430 8.30 11.14 40.84
CA GLU A 430 7.08 11.78 40.34
C GLU A 430 7.41 13.12 39.67
N VAL A 431 6.72 13.40 38.56
CA VAL A 431 6.88 14.65 37.78
C VAL A 431 5.52 15.31 37.70
N GLU A 432 5.40 16.49 38.28
CA GLU A 432 4.18 17.30 38.18
C GLU A 432 3.99 17.84 36.75
N ASN A 433 2.74 18.08 36.34
CA ASN A 433 2.43 18.53 34.97
C ASN A 433 3.14 19.83 34.58
N GLY A 434 3.25 20.80 35.51
CA GLY A 434 3.94 22.06 35.26
C GLY A 434 5.46 21.89 35.06
N GLU A 435 6.08 20.98 35.82
CA GLU A 435 7.49 20.60 35.60
C GLU A 435 7.68 19.84 34.30
N ARG A 436 6.75 18.95 33.94
CA ARG A 436 6.81 18.19 32.69
C ARG A 436 6.86 19.10 31.48
N GLU A 437 5.99 20.10 31.41
CA GLU A 437 5.96 21.04 30.27
C GLU A 437 7.23 21.91 30.21
N LYS A 438 7.77 22.31 31.36
CA LYS A 438 9.03 23.05 31.42
C LYS A 438 10.21 22.20 30.97
N LEU A 439 10.31 20.96 31.46
CA LEU A 439 11.36 20.02 31.09
C LEU A 439 11.27 19.62 29.62
N SER A 440 10.07 19.34 29.07
CA SER A 440 9.94 18.97 27.66
C SER A 440 10.43 20.05 26.69
N LYS A 441 10.34 21.33 27.08
CA LYS A 441 10.84 22.48 26.30
C LYS A 441 12.36 22.68 26.37
N CYS A 442 13.03 22.21 27.42
CA CYS A 442 14.47 22.42 27.63
C CYS A 442 15.32 21.13 27.63
N THR A 443 14.67 19.98 27.51
CA THR A 443 15.31 18.67 27.43
C THR A 443 15.44 18.25 25.98
N TYR A 444 16.66 17.92 25.60
CA TYR A 444 17.05 17.43 24.29
C TYR A 444 17.60 16.03 24.41
N VAL A 445 17.35 15.22 23.39
CA VAL A 445 17.78 13.82 23.36
C VAL A 445 18.48 13.51 22.04
N ARG A 446 19.47 12.62 22.11
CA ARG A 446 20.12 12.00 20.94
C ARG A 446 20.62 10.61 21.28
N TYR A 447 20.78 9.75 20.27
CA TYR A 447 21.47 8.49 20.41
C TYR A 447 22.99 8.67 20.51
N VAL A 448 23.64 7.86 21.35
CA VAL A 448 25.09 7.88 21.57
C VAL A 448 25.81 7.07 20.48
N ASN A 449 26.92 7.59 19.96
CA ASN A 449 27.64 7.05 18.79
C ASN A 449 28.28 5.66 18.96
N GLU A 450 28.28 5.05 20.16
CA GLU A 450 28.94 3.74 20.40
C GLU A 450 28.38 2.61 19.51
N PHE A 451 27.18 2.78 18.94
CA PHE A 451 26.57 1.83 17.99
C PHE A 451 27.23 1.79 16.61
N VAL A 452 27.87 2.88 16.15
CA VAL A 452 28.44 2.96 14.80
C VAL A 452 29.70 2.10 14.66
N ASN A 453 30.41 1.84 15.77
CA ASN A 453 31.74 1.22 15.76
C ASN A 453 31.77 -0.27 16.17
N LYS A 454 30.68 -0.86 16.66
CA LYS A 454 30.65 -2.31 16.99
C LYS A 454 30.37 -3.13 15.73
N GLY A 455 31.37 -3.90 15.29
CA GLY A 455 31.37 -4.71 14.07
C GLY A 455 30.14 -5.63 13.91
N VAL A 456 29.83 -5.96 12.66
CA VAL A 456 28.57 -6.59 12.18
C VAL A 456 28.28 -7.98 12.79
N TYR A 457 29.25 -8.63 13.43
CA TYR A 457 29.13 -10.05 13.79
C TYR A 457 28.43 -10.38 15.13
N ASP A 458 28.29 -9.43 16.06
CA ASP A 458 27.63 -9.68 17.36
C ASP A 458 26.12 -9.27 17.38
N ARG A 459 25.63 -8.69 16.28
CA ARG A 459 24.35 -7.98 16.23
C ARG A 459 23.10 -8.87 16.27
N ARG A 460 23.18 -10.16 15.90
CA ARG A 460 21.96 -11.02 15.83
C ARG A 460 21.35 -11.35 17.20
N LYS A 461 22.13 -11.26 18.28
CA LYS A 461 21.66 -11.48 19.65
C LYS A 461 21.16 -10.18 20.28
N ASP A 462 21.81 -9.05 19.95
CA ASP A 462 21.42 -7.73 20.44
C ASP A 462 20.26 -7.10 19.67
N ASP A 463 20.07 -7.35 18.37
CA ASP A 463 18.93 -6.79 17.62
C ASP A 463 17.61 -7.41 18.11
N ARG A 464 17.60 -8.69 18.53
CA ARG A 464 16.43 -9.31 19.17
C ARG A 464 16.18 -8.74 20.57
N ASN A 465 17.22 -8.37 21.30
CA ASN A 465 17.10 -7.65 22.57
C ASN A 465 16.66 -6.20 22.36
N PHE A 466 17.14 -5.51 21.34
CA PHE A 466 16.73 -4.16 20.94
C PHE A 466 15.24 -4.14 20.56
N ILE A 467 14.77 -5.16 19.85
CA ILE A 467 13.35 -5.33 19.50
C ILE A 467 12.51 -5.76 20.71
N ALA A 468 13.00 -6.70 21.54
CA ALA A 468 12.30 -7.17 22.75
C ALA A 468 12.31 -6.15 23.91
N HIS A 469 13.26 -5.22 23.92
CA HIS A 469 13.46 -4.17 24.93
C HIS A 469 13.43 -2.77 24.31
N SER A 470 12.65 -2.56 23.25
CA SER A 470 12.45 -1.22 22.66
C SER A 470 11.68 -0.25 23.59
N GLY A 471 11.41 -0.66 24.83
CA GLY A 471 11.59 0.25 25.97
C GLY A 471 13.08 0.54 26.17
N LEU A 472 13.63 1.45 25.35
CA LEU A 472 14.89 2.17 25.52
C LEU A 472 15.88 1.44 26.44
N THR A 473 16.86 0.71 25.91
CA THR A 473 18.06 0.46 26.72
C THR A 473 18.70 1.83 26.96
N TYR A 474 18.33 2.47 28.07
CA TYR A 474 18.69 3.84 28.48
C TYR A 474 20.20 4.08 28.61
N ASN A 475 21.02 3.08 28.29
CA ASN A 475 22.46 3.17 28.15
C ASN A 475 22.88 3.92 26.87
N ASP A 476 21.97 4.10 25.90
CA ASP A 476 22.31 4.50 24.54
C ASP A 476 21.72 5.85 24.10
N ILE A 477 21.13 6.61 25.03
CA ILE A 477 20.58 7.96 24.79
C ILE A 477 21.29 8.96 25.70
N GLU A 478 21.76 10.05 25.10
CA GLU A 478 22.25 11.22 25.81
C GLU A 478 21.12 12.23 25.98
N ILE A 479 20.81 12.56 27.23
CA ILE A 479 19.85 13.59 27.60
C ILE A 479 20.62 14.86 27.94
N MET A 480 20.46 15.89 27.12
CA MET A 480 21.07 17.20 27.32
C MET A 480 20.00 18.17 27.82
N LYS A 481 20.40 19.03 28.75
CA LYS A 481 19.57 20.16 29.17
C LYS A 481 20.27 21.44 28.71
N ILE A 482 19.55 22.31 28.02
CA ILE A 482 20.05 23.67 27.80
C ILE A 482 19.71 24.45 29.06
N SER A 483 20.76 24.90 29.75
CA SER A 483 20.71 25.72 30.97
C SER A 483 20.05 27.06 30.73
#